data_AF-K0VRJ2-F1
#
_entry.id   AF-K0VRJ2-F1
#
_cell.length_a   1.000
_cell.length_b   1.000
_cell.length_c   1.000
_cell.angle_alpha   90.00
_cell.angle_beta   90.00
_cell.angle_gamma   90.00
#
_symmetry.space_group_name_H-M   'P 1'
#
loop_
_entity.id
_entity.type
_entity.pdbx_description
1 polymer ?
#
loop_
_entity_poly.entity_id
_entity_poly.type
_entity_poly.pdbx_seq_one_letter_code
_entity_poly.pdbx_strand_id
1 'polypeptide(L)'
;MTDSQSMKRRLRSQDWFDNPDHIDMAALYLERFMNYGITPEELRSGKPIIGIAQSGSDLTPCNRVHVELAKRVRDGIRDAGGVPIEFPTHPIFENCKRPTAALDRNLAYLGLVEILYGYPLDGVVLTTGCDKTTPSAIMAASTVDIPAIVLSGGPMLDGWHEGELVGSGTVIWRMRRKYAAGEIDREEFLQAALDSAPSVGHCNTMGTASTMNALAEALGLSLTGCGAIPAAYRERGQMAYRTGRRAVEIVFEDLKPSDILTREAFLNAIRTNSAIGGSTNAQPHLAAMAKHAGVELHPDDWQVHGFDIPLLANVQPAGAYLGERYHRAGGTPAIMWELLQAGKLDGSCRTVTGRTMAENLEGREASDREVIRPFGEPLKERAGFLVLKGNLFDFAIMKMSVVSEDFRRRYLQEPGREGVFEGKAVVFVRFGGLSQAH
;
A
#
# COMPACT_ATOMS: atom_id res chain seq x y z
N MET A 1 -12.94 -40.83 -12.85
CA MET A 1 -13.43 -39.96 -13.94
C MET A 1 -14.72 -39.35 -13.44
N THR A 2 -14.61 -38.19 -12.79
CA THR A 2 -15.77 -37.40 -12.37
C THR A 2 -15.80 -36.18 -13.29
N ASP A 3 -16.83 -36.14 -14.12
CA ASP A 3 -17.22 -34.98 -14.90
C ASP A 3 -17.34 -33.76 -13.99
N SER A 4 -16.35 -32.87 -14.09
CA SER A 4 -16.51 -31.46 -13.75
C SER A 4 -15.97 -30.63 -14.91
N GLN A 5 -16.54 -30.86 -16.10
CA GLN A 5 -16.64 -29.78 -17.07
C GLN A 5 -17.62 -28.75 -16.50
N SER A 6 -17.20 -27.98 -15.48
CA SER A 6 -17.75 -26.64 -15.33
C SER A 6 -17.44 -25.97 -16.66
N MET A 7 -18.46 -25.61 -17.44
CA MET A 7 -18.27 -24.91 -18.71
C MET A 7 -17.21 -23.83 -18.50
N LYS A 8 -16.03 -23.99 -19.11
CA LYS A 8 -14.92 -23.06 -18.93
C LYS A 8 -15.43 -21.69 -19.34
N ARG A 9 -15.63 -20.81 -18.36
CA ARG A 9 -16.09 -19.44 -18.59
C ARG A 9 -15.23 -18.83 -19.70
N ARG A 10 -15.87 -18.30 -20.75
CA ARG A 10 -15.15 -17.54 -21.78
C ARG A 10 -14.54 -16.31 -21.11
N LEU A 11 -13.22 -16.21 -21.18
CA LEU A 11 -12.47 -15.09 -20.64
C LEU A 11 -12.34 -13.98 -21.68
N ARG A 12 -12.17 -12.73 -21.24
CA ARG A 12 -12.13 -11.57 -22.13
C ARG A 12 -10.96 -11.59 -23.11
N SER A 13 -9.83 -12.21 -22.73
CA SER A 13 -8.69 -12.40 -23.62
C SER A 13 -9.02 -13.20 -24.88
N GLN A 14 -10.06 -14.05 -24.85
CA GLN A 14 -10.49 -14.81 -26.01
C GLN A 14 -11.13 -13.94 -27.09
N ASP A 15 -11.57 -12.71 -26.78
CA ASP A 15 -12.04 -11.78 -27.81
C ASP A 15 -10.89 -11.22 -28.67
N TRP A 16 -9.64 -11.41 -28.22
CA TRP A 16 -8.43 -11.18 -29.02
C TRP A 16 -7.88 -12.48 -29.59
N PHE A 17 -7.69 -13.52 -28.78
CA PHE A 17 -6.92 -14.70 -29.19
C PHE A 17 -7.74 -15.85 -29.79
N ASP A 18 -9.07 -15.81 -29.65
CA ASP A 18 -9.97 -16.86 -30.13
C ASP A 18 -11.38 -16.28 -30.42
N ASN A 19 -11.42 -15.23 -31.25
CA ASN A 19 -12.66 -14.56 -31.66
C ASN A 19 -13.25 -15.28 -32.88
N PRO A 20 -14.39 -15.99 -32.76
CA PRO A 20 -14.96 -16.75 -33.87
C PRO A 20 -15.61 -15.86 -34.94
N ASP A 21 -16.02 -14.64 -34.58
CA ASP A 21 -16.72 -13.72 -35.49
C ASP A 21 -15.74 -12.93 -36.36
N HIS A 22 -14.52 -12.72 -35.88
CA HIS A 22 -13.47 -11.94 -36.54
C HIS A 22 -12.12 -12.70 -36.57
N ILE A 23 -12.06 -13.77 -37.37
CA ILE A 23 -10.87 -14.62 -37.50
C ILE A 23 -9.64 -13.86 -38.01
N ASP A 24 -9.84 -12.85 -38.86
CA ASP A 24 -8.81 -11.94 -39.36
C ASP A 24 -8.19 -11.12 -38.23
N MET A 25 -9.01 -10.61 -37.31
CA MET A 25 -8.54 -9.90 -36.11
C MET A 25 -7.83 -10.85 -35.15
N ALA A 26 -8.38 -12.05 -34.91
CA ALA A 26 -7.71 -13.03 -34.05
C ALA A 26 -6.33 -13.42 -34.60
N ALA A 27 -6.20 -13.63 -35.92
CA ALA A 27 -4.92 -13.88 -36.57
C ALA A 27 -3.95 -12.69 -36.42
N LEU A 28 -4.44 -11.45 -36.59
CA LEU A 28 -3.64 -10.24 -36.43
C LEU A 28 -3.12 -10.08 -35.00
N TYR A 29 -3.97 -10.30 -33.99
CA TYR A 29 -3.59 -10.17 -32.59
C TYR A 29 -2.59 -11.26 -32.17
N LEU A 30 -2.78 -12.50 -32.61
CA LEU A 30 -1.85 -13.60 -32.33
C LEU A 30 -0.46 -13.37 -32.94
N GLU A 31 -0.39 -12.83 -34.17
CA GLU A 31 0.85 -12.69 -34.95
C GLU A 31 2.00 -12.09 -34.14
N ARG A 32 1.77 -10.91 -33.52
CA ARG A 32 2.86 -10.18 -32.89
C ARG A 32 3.22 -10.68 -31.48
N PHE A 33 2.26 -11.22 -30.72
CA PHE A 33 2.54 -11.77 -29.40
C PHE A 33 3.45 -13.02 -29.44
N MET A 34 3.53 -13.71 -30.58
CA MET A 34 4.40 -14.88 -30.75
C MET A 34 5.84 -14.53 -31.15
N ASN A 35 6.16 -13.27 -31.49
CA ASN A 35 7.44 -12.91 -32.09
C ASN A 35 8.66 -13.01 -31.14
N TYR A 36 8.44 -13.24 -29.85
CA TYR A 36 9.47 -13.50 -28.84
C TYR A 36 9.40 -14.92 -28.24
N GLY A 37 8.67 -15.83 -28.90
CA GLY A 37 8.68 -17.26 -28.57
C GLY A 37 7.54 -17.75 -27.68
N ILE A 38 6.50 -16.95 -27.44
CA ILE A 38 5.23 -17.50 -26.93
C ILE A 38 4.61 -18.39 -28.00
N THR A 39 4.10 -19.54 -27.57
CA THR A 39 3.51 -20.54 -28.46
C THR A 39 2.03 -20.26 -28.76
N PRO A 40 1.52 -20.66 -29.94
CA PRO A 40 0.09 -20.64 -30.23
C PRO A 40 -0.73 -21.42 -29.18
N GLU A 41 -0.18 -22.53 -28.68
CA GLU A 41 -0.81 -23.37 -27.65
C GLU A 41 -1.02 -22.59 -26.34
N GLU A 42 -0.06 -21.76 -25.93
CA GLU A 42 -0.22 -20.89 -24.76
C GLU A 42 -1.38 -19.92 -24.95
N LEU A 43 -1.38 -19.13 -26.04
CA LEU A 43 -2.37 -18.06 -26.27
C LEU A 43 -3.78 -18.59 -26.58
N ARG A 44 -3.90 -19.75 -27.23
CA ARG A 44 -5.19 -20.34 -27.66
C ARG A 44 -5.74 -21.38 -26.70
N SER A 45 -5.05 -21.68 -25.59
CA SER A 45 -5.50 -22.69 -24.62
C SER A 45 -6.74 -22.31 -23.81
N GLY A 46 -7.15 -21.04 -23.84
CA GLY A 46 -8.18 -20.47 -22.96
C GLY A 46 -7.73 -20.34 -21.49
N LYS A 47 -6.43 -20.51 -21.21
CA LYS A 47 -5.84 -20.17 -19.91
C LYS A 47 -5.93 -18.67 -19.66
N PRO A 48 -6.09 -18.23 -18.40
CA PRO A 48 -6.17 -16.81 -18.09
C PRO A 48 -4.85 -16.11 -18.39
N ILE A 49 -4.95 -14.97 -19.07
CA ILE A 49 -3.82 -14.08 -19.33
C ILE A 49 -3.68 -13.13 -18.13
N ILE A 50 -2.59 -13.28 -17.38
CA ILE A 50 -2.36 -12.50 -16.16
C ILE A 50 -1.37 -11.39 -16.43
N GLY A 51 -1.84 -10.14 -16.32
CA GLY A 51 -1.01 -8.96 -16.36
C GLY A 51 -0.14 -8.83 -15.11
N ILE A 52 1.11 -8.40 -15.27
CA ILE A 52 1.97 -7.97 -14.16
C ILE A 52 2.26 -6.49 -14.35
N ALA A 53 1.55 -5.63 -13.62
CA ALA A 53 1.72 -4.19 -13.66
C ALA A 53 3.02 -3.80 -12.93
N GLN A 54 4.11 -3.68 -13.68
CA GLN A 54 5.46 -3.45 -13.19
C GLN A 54 5.68 -1.98 -12.83
N SER A 55 5.99 -1.72 -11.55
CA SER A 55 6.26 -0.39 -11.01
C SER A 55 7.74 -0.14 -10.70
N GLY A 56 8.58 -1.17 -10.80
CA GLY A 56 10.01 -1.10 -10.58
C GLY A 56 10.78 -0.63 -11.81
N SER A 57 11.75 0.25 -11.59
CA SER A 57 12.71 0.71 -12.59
C SER A 57 13.92 1.32 -11.90
N ASP A 58 14.98 1.61 -12.65
CA ASP A 58 16.13 2.35 -12.11
C ASP A 58 15.76 3.76 -11.64
N LEU A 59 14.72 4.38 -12.23
CA LEU A 59 14.18 5.67 -11.78
C LEU A 59 13.38 5.56 -10.47
N THR A 60 12.92 4.35 -10.12
CA THR A 60 12.01 4.09 -9.00
C THR A 60 12.65 3.12 -8.00
N PRO A 61 13.70 3.53 -7.26
CA PRO A 61 14.50 2.63 -6.44
C PRO A 61 13.67 1.90 -5.37
N CYS A 62 12.62 2.55 -4.84
CA CYS A 62 11.71 1.95 -3.87
C CYS A 62 11.00 0.69 -4.39
N ASN A 63 10.74 0.61 -5.69
CA ASN A 63 9.99 -0.46 -6.34
C ASN A 63 10.88 -1.37 -7.17
N ARG A 64 12.17 -1.05 -7.32
CA ARG A 64 13.10 -1.78 -8.17
C ARG A 64 13.23 -3.26 -7.81
N VAL A 65 12.94 -3.64 -6.56
CA VAL A 65 12.84 -5.05 -6.14
C VAL A 65 11.88 -5.87 -7.03
N HIS A 66 10.85 -5.24 -7.59
CA HIS A 66 9.86 -5.90 -8.44
C HIS A 66 10.41 -6.35 -9.80
N VAL A 67 11.54 -5.81 -10.25
CA VAL A 67 12.24 -6.35 -11.44
C VAL A 67 12.64 -7.81 -11.22
N GLU A 68 13.03 -8.15 -9.98
CA GLU A 68 13.36 -9.53 -9.61
C GLU A 68 12.13 -10.32 -9.17
N LEU A 69 11.21 -9.71 -8.42
CA LEU A 69 10.00 -10.41 -7.95
C LEU A 69 9.06 -10.80 -9.09
N ALA A 70 9.04 -10.06 -10.19
CA ALA A 70 8.25 -10.41 -11.38
C ALA A 70 8.57 -11.83 -11.86
N LYS A 71 9.83 -12.28 -11.79
CA LYS A 71 10.21 -13.67 -12.13
C LYS A 71 9.47 -14.69 -11.27
N ARG A 72 9.40 -14.47 -9.96
CA ARG A 72 8.67 -15.35 -9.02
C ARG A 72 7.16 -15.29 -9.21
N VAL A 73 6.61 -14.12 -9.53
CA VAL A 73 5.19 -13.98 -9.90
C VAL A 73 4.88 -14.80 -11.17
N ARG A 74 5.72 -14.69 -12.20
CA ARG A 74 5.59 -15.46 -13.47
C ARG A 74 5.61 -16.95 -13.23
N ASP A 75 6.53 -17.43 -12.39
CA ASP A 75 6.59 -18.86 -12.02
C ASP A 75 5.29 -19.31 -11.35
N GLY A 76 4.76 -18.51 -10.42
CA GLY A 76 3.48 -18.79 -9.75
C GLY A 76 2.29 -18.82 -10.72
N ILE A 77 2.22 -17.88 -11.65
CA ILE A 77 1.18 -17.83 -12.68
C ILE A 77 1.23 -19.09 -13.56
N ARG A 78 2.42 -19.47 -14.03
CA ARG A 78 2.59 -20.66 -14.87
C ARG A 78 2.22 -21.94 -14.13
N ASP A 79 2.66 -22.08 -12.88
CA ASP A 79 2.36 -23.25 -12.04
C ASP A 79 0.86 -23.39 -11.73
N ALA A 80 0.12 -22.29 -11.69
CA ALA A 80 -1.34 -22.29 -11.53
C ALA A 80 -2.10 -22.41 -12.87
N GLY A 81 -1.39 -22.50 -14.00
CA GLY A 81 -2.01 -22.69 -15.31
C GLY A 81 -2.47 -21.41 -16.01
N GLY A 82 -1.88 -20.26 -15.69
CA GLY A 82 -2.06 -19.00 -16.43
C GLY A 82 -0.92 -18.67 -17.39
N VAL A 83 -1.09 -17.61 -18.18
CA VAL A 83 -0.06 -17.06 -19.08
C VAL A 83 0.34 -15.66 -18.59
N PRO A 84 1.58 -15.46 -18.10
CA PRO A 84 1.99 -14.17 -17.57
C PRO A 84 2.45 -13.20 -18.66
N ILE A 85 1.93 -11.98 -18.63
CA ILE A 85 2.39 -10.84 -19.46
C ILE A 85 2.78 -9.68 -18.55
N GLU A 86 4.07 -9.34 -18.54
CA GLU A 86 4.58 -8.19 -17.78
C GLU A 86 4.55 -6.93 -18.64
N PHE A 87 4.11 -5.82 -18.05
CA PHE A 87 4.09 -4.51 -18.71
C PHE A 87 4.44 -3.38 -17.72
N PRO A 88 5.07 -2.29 -18.17
CA PRO A 88 5.44 -1.18 -17.30
C PRO A 88 4.24 -0.30 -16.96
N THR A 89 4.33 0.38 -15.82
CA THR A 89 3.42 1.47 -15.42
C THR A 89 4.17 2.81 -15.40
N HIS A 90 3.43 3.92 -15.39
CA HIS A 90 4.04 5.25 -15.24
C HIS A 90 4.90 5.31 -13.96
N PRO A 91 6.20 5.63 -14.05
CA PRO A 91 7.11 5.55 -12.91
C PRO A 91 6.81 6.64 -11.88
N ILE A 92 6.81 6.28 -10.59
CA ILE A 92 6.57 7.22 -9.50
C ILE A 92 7.62 7.09 -8.42
N PHE A 93 8.51 8.09 -8.33
CA PHE A 93 9.47 8.20 -7.23
C PHE A 93 9.22 9.46 -6.40
N GLU A 94 8.65 9.26 -5.20
CA GLU A 94 8.28 10.34 -4.27
C GLU A 94 9.44 11.31 -3.99
N ASN A 95 10.63 10.78 -3.70
CA ASN A 95 11.73 11.61 -3.19
C ASN A 95 12.30 12.58 -4.24
N CYS A 96 12.26 12.22 -5.54
CA CYS A 96 12.89 13.01 -6.60
C CYS A 96 11.89 13.70 -7.54
N LYS A 97 10.61 13.32 -7.55
CA LYS A 97 9.62 13.94 -8.44
C LYS A 97 9.30 15.37 -8.00
N ARG A 98 9.47 16.31 -8.92
CA ARG A 98 9.11 17.73 -8.75
C ARG A 98 7.94 18.09 -9.70
N PRO A 99 7.00 18.96 -9.28
CA PRO A 99 6.90 19.63 -7.98
C PRO A 99 6.47 18.69 -6.82
N THR A 100 5.78 17.59 -7.13
CA THR A 100 5.43 16.51 -6.19
C THR A 100 4.98 15.27 -6.97
N ALA A 101 5.23 14.08 -6.43
CA ALA A 101 4.71 12.82 -6.96
C ALA A 101 3.18 12.67 -6.83
N ALA A 102 2.50 13.52 -6.05
CA ALA A 102 1.03 13.50 -5.99
C ALA A 102 0.37 13.74 -7.37
N LEU A 103 1.01 14.53 -8.25
CA LEU A 103 0.56 14.72 -9.64
C LEU A 103 0.54 13.41 -10.42
N ASP A 104 1.54 12.56 -10.18
CA ASP A 104 1.70 11.32 -10.92
C ASP A 104 0.73 10.23 -10.47
N ARG A 105 0.11 10.33 -9.28
CA ARG A 105 -0.89 9.35 -8.81
C ARG A 105 -2.02 9.17 -9.81
N ASN A 106 -2.62 10.28 -10.26
CA ASN A 106 -3.75 10.24 -11.19
C ASN A 106 -3.29 9.96 -12.63
N LEU A 107 -2.09 10.42 -13.01
CA LEU A 107 -1.53 10.13 -14.33
C LEU A 107 -1.23 8.63 -14.49
N ALA A 108 -0.61 8.02 -13.49
CA ALA A 108 -0.35 6.58 -13.47
C ALA A 108 -1.64 5.75 -13.43
N TYR A 109 -2.63 6.22 -12.68
CA TYR A 109 -3.98 5.66 -12.69
C TYR A 109 -4.57 5.64 -14.11
N LEU A 110 -4.57 6.78 -14.82
CA LEU A 110 -5.15 6.88 -16.16
C LEU A 110 -4.47 5.90 -17.14
N GLY A 111 -3.13 5.90 -17.19
CA GLY A 111 -2.41 4.99 -18.07
C GLY A 111 -2.68 3.51 -17.75
N LEU A 112 -2.81 3.16 -16.47
CA LEU A 112 -3.10 1.78 -16.08
C LEU A 112 -4.53 1.38 -16.43
N VAL A 113 -5.53 2.25 -16.30
CA VAL A 113 -6.91 1.98 -16.76
C VAL A 113 -6.92 1.61 -18.23
N GLU A 114 -6.28 2.43 -19.08
CA GLU A 114 -6.22 2.20 -20.53
C GLU A 114 -5.53 0.87 -20.87
N ILE A 115 -4.48 0.50 -20.14
CA ILE A 115 -3.81 -0.79 -20.37
C ILE A 115 -4.71 -1.96 -19.96
N LEU A 116 -5.30 -1.92 -18.77
CA LEU A 116 -6.12 -3.02 -18.26
C LEU A 116 -7.37 -3.22 -19.12
N TYR A 117 -8.01 -2.15 -19.56
CA TYR A 117 -9.19 -2.22 -20.44
C TYR A 117 -8.83 -2.53 -21.89
N GLY A 118 -7.78 -1.93 -22.44
CA GLY A 118 -7.45 -2.00 -23.88
C GLY A 118 -6.71 -3.27 -24.34
N TYR A 119 -6.13 -4.04 -23.43
CA TYR A 119 -5.35 -5.25 -23.75
C TYR A 119 -6.01 -6.54 -23.23
N PRO A 120 -5.67 -7.72 -23.80
CA PRO A 120 -6.30 -9.01 -23.46
C PRO A 120 -5.80 -9.58 -22.13
N LEU A 121 -6.11 -8.91 -21.02
CA LEU A 121 -5.73 -9.31 -19.67
C LEU A 121 -6.97 -9.76 -18.88
N ASP A 122 -6.98 -10.98 -18.37
CA ASP A 122 -8.12 -11.52 -17.62
C ASP A 122 -8.03 -11.22 -16.12
N GLY A 123 -6.82 -10.97 -15.62
CA GLY A 123 -6.56 -10.51 -14.26
C GLY A 123 -5.20 -9.84 -14.16
N VAL A 124 -4.92 -9.21 -13.02
CA VAL A 124 -3.68 -8.43 -12.84
C VAL A 124 -3.05 -8.58 -11.45
N VAL A 125 -1.73 -8.75 -11.43
CA VAL A 125 -0.90 -8.53 -10.25
C VAL A 125 -0.40 -7.09 -10.24
N LEU A 126 -0.79 -6.34 -9.21
CA LEU A 126 -0.41 -4.95 -9.00
C LEU A 126 0.85 -4.89 -8.14
N THR A 127 2.01 -4.62 -8.74
CA THR A 127 3.23 -4.42 -7.96
C THR A 127 3.23 -3.03 -7.33
N THR A 128 3.41 -2.96 -6.02
CA THR A 128 3.30 -1.69 -5.27
C THR A 128 4.49 -1.50 -4.32
N GLY A 129 4.76 -0.26 -3.92
CA GLY A 129 5.89 0.06 -3.04
C GLY A 129 5.86 1.51 -2.60
N CYS A 130 6.47 2.39 -3.40
CA CYS A 130 6.55 3.83 -3.21
C CYS A 130 5.16 4.45 -3.02
N ASP A 131 5.09 5.49 -2.19
CA ASP A 131 3.90 6.16 -1.68
C ASP A 131 2.64 6.10 -2.56
N LYS A 132 2.75 6.58 -3.81
CA LYS A 132 1.59 6.77 -4.69
C LYS A 132 1.27 5.57 -5.58
N THR A 133 2.15 4.57 -5.67
CA THR A 133 1.97 3.40 -6.53
C THR A 133 0.82 2.51 -6.07
N THR A 134 0.68 2.28 -4.76
CA THR A 134 -0.43 1.51 -4.19
C THR A 134 -1.80 2.11 -4.51
N PRO A 135 -2.09 3.38 -4.16
CA PRO A 135 -3.39 3.95 -4.46
C PRO A 135 -3.66 4.09 -5.96
N SER A 136 -2.67 4.45 -6.80
CA SER A 136 -2.89 4.56 -8.25
C SER A 136 -3.27 3.22 -8.87
N ALA A 137 -2.63 2.13 -8.44
CA ALA A 137 -2.89 0.78 -8.92
C ALA A 137 -4.27 0.28 -8.50
N ILE A 138 -4.64 0.45 -7.22
CA ILE A 138 -5.94 0.03 -6.71
C ILE A 138 -7.07 0.85 -7.34
N MET A 139 -6.90 2.17 -7.51
CA MET A 139 -7.88 3.01 -8.21
C MET A 139 -8.15 2.49 -9.64
N ALA A 140 -7.09 2.13 -10.38
CA ALA A 140 -7.22 1.68 -11.77
C ALA A 140 -7.91 0.32 -11.86
N ALA A 141 -7.47 -0.63 -11.03
CA ALA A 141 -8.09 -1.95 -10.97
C ALA A 141 -9.56 -1.87 -10.54
N SER A 142 -9.92 -0.98 -9.61
CA SER A 142 -11.31 -0.76 -9.19
C SER A 142 -12.17 -0.16 -10.31
N THR A 143 -11.57 0.65 -11.19
CA THR A 143 -12.29 1.28 -12.31
C THR A 143 -12.56 0.29 -13.44
N VAL A 144 -11.60 -0.59 -13.74
CA VAL A 144 -11.76 -1.62 -14.79
C VAL A 144 -12.52 -2.84 -14.27
N ASP A 145 -12.42 -3.10 -12.97
CA ASP A 145 -13.09 -4.18 -12.22
C ASP A 145 -12.85 -5.59 -12.80
N ILE A 146 -11.60 -5.86 -13.18
CA ILE A 146 -11.11 -7.23 -13.45
C ILE A 146 -10.42 -7.80 -12.20
N PRO A 147 -10.39 -9.12 -12.01
CA PRO A 147 -9.71 -9.76 -10.87
C PRO A 147 -8.29 -9.24 -10.67
N ALA A 148 -8.02 -8.69 -9.48
CA ALA A 148 -6.76 -8.00 -9.18
C ALA A 148 -6.23 -8.36 -7.79
N ILE A 149 -4.91 -8.48 -7.67
CA ILE A 149 -4.22 -8.75 -6.41
C ILE A 149 -2.98 -7.88 -6.26
N VAL A 150 -2.76 -7.35 -5.06
CA VAL A 150 -1.62 -6.49 -4.73
C VAL A 150 -0.43 -7.32 -4.25
N LEU A 151 0.75 -7.00 -4.79
CA LEU A 151 2.05 -7.45 -4.30
C LEU A 151 2.88 -6.25 -3.84
N SER A 152 2.98 -6.06 -2.52
CA SER A 152 3.90 -5.09 -1.93
C SER A 152 5.36 -5.46 -2.18
N GLY A 153 6.22 -4.46 -2.39
CA GLY A 153 7.67 -4.65 -2.52
C GLY A 153 8.34 -4.85 -1.16
N GLY A 154 7.88 -4.14 -0.14
CA GLY A 154 8.38 -4.21 1.24
C GLY A 154 9.34 -3.08 1.61
N PRO A 155 9.48 -2.80 2.92
CA PRO A 155 10.42 -1.80 3.41
C PRO A 155 11.87 -2.21 3.19
N MET A 156 12.76 -1.22 3.17
CA MET A 156 14.19 -1.43 3.35
C MET A 156 14.48 -2.04 4.74
N LEU A 157 15.69 -2.58 4.88
CA LEU A 157 16.24 -3.02 6.16
C LEU A 157 16.45 -1.83 7.13
N ASP A 158 16.71 -2.15 8.39
CA ASP A 158 16.99 -1.20 9.45
C ASP A 158 18.31 -0.45 9.16
N GLY A 159 18.24 0.88 9.10
CA GLY A 159 19.42 1.74 8.95
C GLY A 159 20.08 2.03 10.30
N TRP A 160 21.41 2.14 10.31
CA TRP A 160 22.19 2.40 11.52
C TRP A 160 23.21 3.50 11.27
N HIS A 161 23.23 4.51 12.14
CA HIS A 161 24.21 5.59 12.11
C HIS A 161 24.75 5.79 13.52
N GLU A 162 26.07 5.63 13.70
CA GLU A 162 26.74 5.76 15.01
C GLU A 162 26.15 4.87 16.11
N GLY A 163 25.69 3.66 15.75
CA GLY A 163 25.07 2.73 16.70
C GLY A 163 23.61 3.07 17.06
N GLU A 164 23.03 4.13 16.49
CA GLU A 164 21.61 4.46 16.62
C GLU A 164 20.80 4.00 15.41
N LEU A 165 19.57 3.55 15.68
CA LEU A 165 18.61 3.18 14.65
C LEU A 165 18.11 4.42 13.90
N VAL A 166 18.32 4.46 12.58
CA VAL A 166 17.93 5.58 11.71
C VAL A 166 16.88 5.17 10.68
N GLY A 167 15.67 5.72 10.86
CA GLY A 167 14.57 5.53 9.93
C GLY A 167 14.65 6.47 8.72
N SER A 168 14.31 5.93 7.55
CA SER A 168 14.20 6.74 6.33
C SER A 168 13.12 7.82 6.50
N GLY A 169 13.46 9.04 6.11
CA GLY A 169 12.60 10.23 6.26
C GLY A 169 12.68 10.87 7.65
N THR A 170 12.59 10.10 8.74
CA THR A 170 12.71 10.64 10.12
C THR A 170 14.10 11.18 10.41
N VAL A 171 15.16 10.52 9.89
CA VAL A 171 16.54 11.00 10.02
C VAL A 171 16.72 12.40 9.45
N ILE A 172 16.08 12.72 8.31
CA ILE A 172 16.20 14.02 7.64
C ILE A 172 15.67 15.14 8.52
N TRP A 173 14.53 14.93 9.20
CA TRP A 173 13.96 15.93 10.12
C TRP A 173 14.83 16.14 11.36
N ARG A 174 15.46 15.06 11.86
CA ARG A 174 16.39 15.13 12.99
C ARG A 174 17.67 15.88 12.60
N MET A 175 18.27 15.53 11.47
CA MET A 175 19.49 16.18 10.98
C MET A 175 19.27 17.64 10.59
N ARG A 176 18.10 18.01 10.07
CA ARG A 176 17.77 19.42 9.81
C ARG A 176 17.82 20.28 11.07
N ARG A 177 17.36 19.75 12.20
CA ARG A 177 17.42 20.46 13.49
C ARG A 177 18.87 20.62 13.97
N LYS A 178 19.64 19.53 13.95
CA LYS A 178 21.07 19.56 14.34
C LYS A 178 21.89 20.51 13.46
N TYR A 179 21.69 20.45 12.14
CA TYR A 179 22.39 21.30 11.19
C TYR A 179 22.02 22.78 11.35
N ALA A 180 20.74 23.09 11.54
CA ALA A 180 20.30 24.47 11.82
C ALA A 180 20.84 25.00 13.16
N ALA A 181 21.09 24.13 14.13
CA ALA A 181 21.72 24.46 15.40
C ALA A 181 23.26 24.55 15.32
N GLY A 182 23.87 24.20 14.18
CA GLY A 182 25.33 24.16 14.01
C GLY A 182 26.02 23.01 14.74
N GLU A 183 25.28 21.97 15.12
CA GLU A 183 25.80 20.79 15.84
C GLU A 183 26.46 19.76 14.91
N ILE A 184 26.13 19.80 13.61
CA ILE A 184 26.69 18.93 12.58
C ILE A 184 27.03 19.73 11.33
N ASP A 185 27.97 19.25 10.54
CA ASP A 185 28.32 19.81 9.24
C ASP A 185 27.49 19.23 8.09
N ARG A 186 27.80 19.67 6.86
CA ARG A 186 27.10 19.25 5.65
C ARG A 186 27.33 17.77 5.34
N GLU A 187 28.55 17.28 5.55
CA GLU A 187 28.91 15.92 5.20
C GLU A 187 28.30 14.92 6.19
N GLU A 188 28.32 15.24 7.49
CA GLU A 188 27.63 14.48 8.53
C GLU A 188 26.12 14.39 8.25
N PHE A 189 25.49 15.49 7.80
CA PHE A 189 24.09 15.47 7.39
C PHE A 189 23.85 14.47 6.24
N LEU A 190 24.67 14.53 5.20
CA LEU A 190 24.52 13.67 4.02
C LEU A 190 24.78 12.21 4.38
N GLN A 191 25.82 11.92 5.16
CA GLN A 191 26.15 10.57 5.58
C GLN A 191 25.00 9.93 6.38
N ALA A 192 24.43 10.66 7.35
CA ALA A 192 23.28 10.18 8.11
C ALA A 192 22.05 9.89 7.22
N ALA A 193 21.86 10.64 6.13
CA ALA A 193 20.81 10.35 5.15
C ALA A 193 21.09 9.07 4.36
N LEU A 194 22.34 8.87 3.92
CA LEU A 194 22.77 7.68 3.18
C LEU A 194 22.64 6.41 4.02
N ASP A 195 23.04 6.47 5.30
CA ASP A 195 22.98 5.33 6.23
C ASP A 195 21.53 4.89 6.53
N SER A 196 20.54 5.73 6.25
CA SER A 196 19.11 5.40 6.38
C SER A 196 18.51 4.62 5.20
N ALA A 197 19.30 4.33 4.15
CA ALA A 197 18.89 3.59 2.97
C ALA A 197 19.81 2.36 2.72
N PRO A 198 19.80 1.36 3.61
CA PRO A 198 20.80 0.27 3.60
C PRO A 198 20.53 -0.85 2.58
N SER A 199 19.35 -0.90 1.96
CA SER A 199 18.96 -1.99 1.07
C SER A 199 17.96 -1.56 0.00
N VAL A 200 17.57 -2.49 -0.90
CA VAL A 200 16.36 -2.32 -1.72
C VAL A 200 15.11 -2.21 -0.84
N GLY A 201 14.07 -1.55 -1.34
CA GLY A 201 12.77 -1.41 -0.68
C GLY A 201 12.33 0.05 -0.54
N HIS A 202 11.11 0.25 -0.05
CA HIS A 202 10.59 1.59 0.28
C HIS A 202 11.01 2.03 1.70
N CYS A 203 10.61 3.24 2.11
CA CYS A 203 10.91 3.76 3.46
C CYS A 203 10.59 2.72 4.54
N ASN A 204 11.52 2.53 5.47
CA ASN A 204 11.46 1.53 6.54
C ASN A 204 10.74 2.01 7.82
N THR A 205 10.25 3.25 7.83
CA THR A 205 9.36 3.80 8.85
C THR A 205 7.90 3.52 8.50
N MET A 206 6.97 3.81 9.43
CA MET A 206 5.53 3.87 9.18
C MET A 206 5.15 5.16 8.42
N GLY A 207 5.85 5.42 7.32
CA GLY A 207 5.54 6.46 6.33
C GLY A 207 4.39 6.04 5.41
N THR A 208 4.15 6.82 4.35
CA THR A 208 3.03 6.56 3.43
C THR A 208 3.16 5.20 2.73
N ALA A 209 4.35 4.82 2.25
CA ALA A 209 4.56 3.52 1.61
C ALA A 209 4.13 2.33 2.51
N SER A 210 4.68 2.23 3.72
CA SER A 210 4.32 1.17 4.67
C SER A 210 2.85 1.23 5.06
N THR A 211 2.30 2.44 5.27
CA THR A 211 0.88 2.65 5.55
C THR A 211 0.02 2.10 4.41
N MET A 212 0.23 2.53 3.16
CA MET A 212 -0.62 2.13 2.04
C MET A 212 -0.51 0.63 1.73
N ASN A 213 0.64 0.01 1.92
CA ASN A 213 0.79 -1.44 1.76
C ASN A 213 0.07 -2.21 2.88
N ALA A 214 0.13 -1.73 4.14
CA ALA A 214 -0.69 -2.28 5.22
C ALA A 214 -2.20 -2.10 4.95
N LEU A 215 -2.60 -0.97 4.35
CA LEU A 215 -4.00 -0.73 4.00
C LEU A 215 -4.49 -1.55 2.81
N ALA A 216 -3.63 -1.88 1.84
CA ALA A 216 -3.98 -2.84 0.79
C ALA A 216 -4.31 -4.22 1.39
N GLU A 217 -3.56 -4.62 2.42
CA GLU A 217 -3.83 -5.85 3.18
C GLU A 217 -5.10 -5.73 4.02
N ALA A 218 -5.32 -4.59 4.69
CA ALA A 218 -6.52 -4.37 5.50
C ALA A 218 -7.82 -4.30 4.70
N LEU A 219 -7.74 -3.80 3.46
CA LEU A 219 -8.82 -3.84 2.48
C LEU A 219 -9.07 -5.25 1.94
N GLY A 220 -8.16 -6.21 2.19
CA GLY A 220 -8.27 -7.57 1.68
C GLY A 220 -7.75 -7.75 0.25
N LEU A 221 -6.99 -6.81 -0.30
CA LEU A 221 -6.49 -6.87 -1.69
C LEU A 221 -5.12 -7.54 -1.85
N SER A 222 -4.46 -7.91 -0.77
CA SER A 222 -3.22 -8.70 -0.80
C SER A 222 -3.34 -9.95 0.07
N LEU A 223 -2.48 -10.93 -0.16
CA LEU A 223 -2.36 -12.08 0.75
C LEU A 223 -1.96 -11.64 2.16
N THR A 224 -2.41 -12.40 3.17
CA THR A 224 -2.09 -12.14 4.58
C THR A 224 -0.58 -12.18 4.83
N GLY A 225 -0.07 -11.14 5.50
CA GLY A 225 1.33 -10.85 5.76
C GLY A 225 2.06 -10.09 4.65
N CYS A 226 1.42 -9.83 3.50
CA CYS A 226 2.09 -9.23 2.35
C CYS A 226 2.60 -7.80 2.62
N GLY A 227 1.91 -6.99 3.44
CA GLY A 227 2.21 -5.57 3.59
C GLY A 227 3.51 -5.24 4.32
N ALA A 228 4.05 -6.16 5.13
CA ALA A 228 5.15 -5.86 6.05
C ALA A 228 6.50 -6.55 5.72
N ILE A 229 6.53 -7.63 4.93
CA ILE A 229 7.77 -8.39 4.67
C ILE A 229 8.84 -7.46 4.06
N PRO A 230 10.05 -7.33 4.65
CA PRO A 230 11.12 -6.52 4.08
C PRO A 230 11.51 -6.96 2.68
N ALA A 231 11.86 -6.00 1.82
CA ALA A 231 12.10 -6.26 0.40
C ALA A 231 13.26 -7.24 0.17
N ALA A 232 14.29 -7.21 1.01
CA ALA A 232 15.47 -8.07 0.91
C ALA A 232 15.23 -9.50 1.46
N TYR A 233 14.10 -9.77 2.11
CA TYR A 233 13.85 -11.09 2.70
C TYR A 233 13.44 -12.11 1.64
N ARG A 234 13.93 -13.34 1.77
CA ARG A 234 13.49 -14.46 0.90
C ARG A 234 11.96 -14.68 0.93
N GLU A 235 11.32 -14.34 2.05
CA GLU A 235 9.87 -14.44 2.23
C GLU A 235 9.11 -13.56 1.23
N ARG A 236 9.69 -12.43 0.79
CA ARG A 236 9.08 -11.58 -0.24
C ARG A 236 9.02 -12.31 -1.58
N GLY A 237 10.08 -13.03 -1.96
CA GLY A 237 10.08 -13.88 -3.16
C GLY A 237 9.10 -15.05 -3.07
N GLN A 238 8.90 -15.62 -1.88
CA GLN A 238 7.90 -16.66 -1.62
C GLN A 238 6.48 -16.10 -1.72
N MET A 239 6.23 -14.90 -1.19
CA MET A 239 4.96 -14.19 -1.29
C MET A 239 4.63 -13.83 -2.75
N ALA A 240 5.63 -13.38 -3.52
CA ALA A 240 5.47 -13.10 -4.95
C ALA A 240 5.02 -14.34 -5.73
N TYR A 241 5.61 -15.50 -5.48
CA TYR A 241 5.19 -16.77 -6.07
C TYR A 241 3.75 -17.15 -5.70
N ARG A 242 3.39 -17.07 -4.41
CA ARG A 242 2.02 -17.36 -3.95
C ARG A 242 1.00 -16.39 -4.55
N THR A 243 1.38 -15.12 -4.70
CA THR A 243 0.55 -14.09 -5.33
C THR A 243 0.32 -14.39 -6.80
N GLY A 244 1.35 -14.83 -7.53
CA GLY A 244 1.22 -15.26 -8.93
C GLY A 244 0.26 -16.44 -9.10
N ARG A 245 0.34 -17.44 -8.21
CA ARG A 245 -0.63 -18.55 -8.20
C ARG A 245 -2.05 -18.04 -7.93
N ARG A 246 -2.21 -17.22 -6.88
CA ARG A 246 -3.52 -16.70 -6.48
C ARG A 246 -4.15 -15.82 -7.55
N ALA A 247 -3.36 -15.07 -8.32
CA ALA A 247 -3.85 -14.24 -9.42
C ALA A 247 -4.58 -15.05 -10.50
N VAL A 248 -4.17 -16.29 -10.74
CA VAL A 248 -4.86 -17.20 -11.66
C VAL A 248 -6.17 -17.72 -11.05
N GLU A 249 -6.13 -18.11 -9.77
CA GLU A 249 -7.30 -18.64 -9.07
C GLU A 249 -8.44 -17.61 -8.98
N ILE A 250 -8.14 -16.34 -8.67
CA ILE A 250 -9.16 -15.29 -8.60
C ILE A 250 -9.84 -14.99 -9.94
N VAL A 251 -9.17 -15.27 -11.08
CA VAL A 251 -9.79 -15.15 -12.40
C VAL A 251 -10.83 -16.25 -12.62
N PHE A 252 -10.54 -17.47 -12.19
CA PHE A 252 -11.51 -18.56 -12.27
C PHE A 252 -12.69 -18.37 -11.30
N GLU A 253 -12.44 -17.76 -10.14
CA GLU A 253 -13.47 -17.39 -9.17
C GLU A 253 -14.27 -16.13 -9.56
N ASP A 254 -13.80 -15.39 -10.57
CA ASP A 254 -14.27 -14.02 -10.91
C ASP A 254 -14.31 -13.08 -9.70
N LEU A 255 -13.33 -13.21 -8.80
CA LEU A 255 -13.23 -12.41 -7.60
C LEU A 255 -12.63 -11.04 -7.94
N LYS A 256 -13.49 -10.03 -8.04
CA LYS A 256 -13.15 -8.68 -8.51
C LYS A 256 -12.93 -7.70 -7.35
N PRO A 257 -12.28 -6.55 -7.60
CA PRO A 257 -12.19 -5.47 -6.62
C PRO A 257 -13.55 -5.09 -6.02
N SER A 258 -14.62 -5.00 -6.82
CA SER A 258 -15.98 -4.70 -6.34
C SER A 258 -16.56 -5.72 -5.36
N ASP A 259 -16.10 -6.97 -5.38
CA ASP A 259 -16.52 -8.03 -4.43
C ASP A 259 -15.80 -7.94 -3.08
N ILE A 260 -14.68 -7.20 -3.01
CA ILE A 260 -13.80 -7.09 -1.84
C ILE A 260 -13.90 -5.70 -1.20
N LEU A 261 -13.92 -4.65 -2.02
CA LEU A 261 -13.88 -3.26 -1.59
C LEU A 261 -15.28 -2.78 -1.19
N THR A 262 -15.73 -3.17 0.00
CA THR A 262 -16.98 -2.69 0.61
C THR A 262 -16.74 -1.53 1.57
N ARG A 263 -17.81 -0.85 2.01
CA ARG A 263 -17.72 0.20 3.04
C ARG A 263 -17.05 -0.33 4.31
N GLU A 264 -17.40 -1.54 4.74
CA GLU A 264 -16.85 -2.21 5.91
C GLU A 264 -15.34 -2.45 5.77
N ALA A 265 -14.87 -2.86 4.59
CA ALA A 265 -13.44 -2.99 4.30
C ALA A 265 -12.70 -1.65 4.42
N PHE A 266 -13.29 -0.55 3.92
CA PHE A 266 -12.71 0.79 4.10
C PHE A 266 -12.72 1.25 5.56
N LEU A 267 -13.76 0.96 6.33
CA LEU A 267 -13.79 1.26 7.76
C LEU A 267 -12.75 0.44 8.54
N ASN A 268 -12.53 -0.82 8.17
CA ASN A 268 -11.42 -1.62 8.70
C ASN A 268 -10.07 -0.97 8.37
N ALA A 269 -9.88 -0.48 7.14
CA ALA A 269 -8.66 0.23 6.76
C ALA A 269 -8.45 1.52 7.59
N ILE A 270 -9.49 2.31 7.88
CA ILE A 270 -9.40 3.50 8.76
C ILE A 270 -8.92 3.13 10.17
N ARG A 271 -9.50 2.06 10.74
CA ARG A 271 -9.12 1.59 12.08
C ARG A 271 -7.71 1.05 12.12
N THR A 272 -7.33 0.23 11.13
CA THR A 272 -5.96 -0.26 10.98
C THR A 272 -4.98 0.90 10.83
N ASN A 273 -5.28 1.92 10.02
CA ASN A 273 -4.44 3.11 9.87
C ASN A 273 -4.19 3.80 11.23
N SER A 274 -5.23 3.93 12.05
CA SER A 274 -5.14 4.54 13.37
C SER A 274 -4.28 3.69 14.31
N ALA A 275 -4.48 2.38 14.31
CA ALA A 275 -3.74 1.42 15.14
C ALA A 275 -2.24 1.33 14.82
N ILE A 276 -1.87 1.49 13.54
CA ILE A 276 -0.45 1.54 13.13
C ILE A 276 0.16 2.94 13.25
N GLY A 277 -0.63 3.97 13.58
CA GLY A 277 -0.16 5.36 13.55
C GLY A 277 0.23 5.81 12.13
N GLY A 278 -0.58 5.44 11.13
CA GLY A 278 -0.30 5.60 9.71
C GLY A 278 -0.19 7.05 9.22
N SER A 279 0.31 7.21 8.00
CA SER A 279 0.50 8.51 7.34
C SER A 279 -0.81 9.27 7.13
N THR A 280 -0.80 10.60 7.30
CA THR A 280 -1.95 11.46 6.97
C THR A 280 -2.35 11.37 5.50
N ASN A 281 -1.41 11.00 4.61
CA ASN A 281 -1.70 10.75 3.20
C ASN A 281 -2.64 9.55 2.97
N ALA A 282 -2.86 8.69 3.96
CA ALA A 282 -3.86 7.63 3.86
C ALA A 282 -5.27 8.17 3.64
N GLN A 283 -5.61 9.33 4.21
CA GLN A 283 -6.93 9.95 4.06
C GLN A 283 -7.27 10.27 2.59
N PRO A 284 -6.47 11.07 1.85
CA PRO A 284 -6.79 11.38 0.46
C PRO A 284 -6.66 10.15 -0.46
N HIS A 285 -5.90 9.12 -0.06
CA HIS A 285 -5.76 7.87 -0.82
C HIS A 285 -6.97 6.95 -0.64
N LEU A 286 -7.41 6.69 0.59
CA LEU A 286 -8.61 5.89 0.86
C LEU A 286 -9.87 6.55 0.28
N ALA A 287 -10.01 7.87 0.41
CA ALA A 287 -11.13 8.60 -0.20
C ALA A 287 -11.15 8.43 -1.73
N ALA A 288 -9.99 8.48 -2.39
CA ALA A 288 -9.91 8.26 -3.83
C ALA A 288 -10.23 6.82 -4.21
N MET A 289 -9.65 5.83 -3.51
CA MET A 289 -9.91 4.41 -3.77
C MET A 289 -11.39 4.05 -3.57
N ALA A 290 -12.01 4.55 -2.49
CA ALA A 290 -13.45 4.33 -2.23
C ALA A 290 -14.31 4.90 -3.37
N LYS A 291 -14.02 6.12 -3.83
CA LYS A 291 -14.73 6.74 -4.95
C LYS A 291 -14.62 5.91 -6.25
N HIS A 292 -13.44 5.39 -6.57
CA HIS A 292 -13.24 4.53 -7.75
C HIS A 292 -13.88 3.15 -7.62
N ALA A 293 -14.05 2.65 -6.39
CA ALA A 293 -14.78 1.42 -6.10
C ALA A 293 -16.30 1.62 -6.00
N GLY A 294 -16.82 2.85 -6.19
CA GLY A 294 -18.24 3.15 -6.02
C GLY A 294 -18.74 3.09 -4.57
N VAL A 295 -17.81 3.16 -3.60
CA VAL A 295 -18.11 3.10 -2.16
C VAL A 295 -18.21 4.49 -1.57
N GLU A 296 -19.29 4.73 -0.84
CA GLU A 296 -19.45 5.93 -0.03
C GLU A 296 -18.54 5.87 1.20
N LEU A 297 -17.61 6.84 1.31
CA LEU A 297 -16.71 7.03 2.44
C LEU A 297 -16.67 8.51 2.78
N HIS A 298 -17.21 8.88 3.93
CA HIS A 298 -17.31 10.26 4.37
C HIS A 298 -16.03 10.72 5.07
N PRO A 299 -15.69 12.01 4.99
CA PRO A 299 -14.59 12.56 5.78
C PRO A 299 -14.77 12.33 7.29
N ASP A 300 -16.01 12.37 7.80
CA ASP A 300 -16.34 12.16 9.21
C ASP A 300 -16.14 10.71 9.67
N ASP A 301 -16.06 9.73 8.76
CA ASP A 301 -15.78 8.34 9.11
C ASP A 301 -14.41 8.21 9.82
N TRP A 302 -13.46 9.11 9.53
CA TRP A 302 -12.17 9.17 10.22
C TRP A 302 -12.31 9.56 11.69
N GLN A 303 -13.21 10.49 12.00
CA GLN A 303 -13.51 10.90 13.37
C GLN A 303 -14.28 9.80 14.10
N VAL A 304 -15.33 9.27 13.48
CA VAL A 304 -16.26 8.31 14.11
C VAL A 304 -15.61 6.95 14.34
N HIS A 305 -14.81 6.47 13.39
CA HIS A 305 -14.27 5.12 13.43
C HIS A 305 -12.78 5.05 13.73
N GLY A 306 -12.02 6.12 13.45
CA GLY A 306 -10.56 6.13 13.61
C GLY A 306 -10.06 6.77 14.91
N PHE A 307 -10.66 7.88 15.34
CA PHE A 307 -10.08 8.74 16.39
C PHE A 307 -9.76 8.02 17.71
N ASP A 308 -10.72 7.25 18.23
CA ASP A 308 -10.60 6.53 19.51
C ASP A 308 -9.85 5.19 19.39
N ILE A 309 -9.27 4.88 18.22
CA ILE A 309 -8.41 3.69 18.08
C ILE A 309 -7.03 4.00 18.68
N PRO A 310 -6.52 3.13 19.57
CA PRO A 310 -5.22 3.34 20.21
C PRO A 310 -4.05 3.04 19.28
N LEU A 311 -2.87 3.58 19.60
CA LEU A 311 -1.62 3.29 18.90
C LEU A 311 -1.03 1.97 19.40
N LEU A 312 -1.00 0.96 18.53
CA LEU A 312 -0.48 -0.37 18.86
C LEU A 312 0.92 -0.61 18.30
N ALA A 313 1.23 -0.06 17.13
CA ALA A 313 2.54 -0.25 16.49
C ALA A 313 3.60 0.70 17.08
N ASN A 314 4.63 0.14 17.71
CA ASN A 314 5.81 0.85 18.20
C ASN A 314 6.83 1.09 17.09
N VAL A 315 6.40 1.78 16.04
CA VAL A 315 7.20 2.01 14.83
C VAL A 315 7.33 3.51 14.57
N GLN A 316 8.53 3.95 14.21
CA GLN A 316 8.80 5.35 13.85
C GLN A 316 7.84 5.80 12.72
N PRO A 317 7.37 7.05 12.71
CA PRO A 317 7.79 8.18 13.56
C PRO A 317 7.10 8.25 14.93
N ALA A 318 6.10 7.40 15.20
CA ALA A 318 5.33 7.48 16.45
C ALA A 318 5.94 6.65 17.60
N GLY A 319 6.66 5.58 17.26
CA GLY A 319 7.35 4.70 18.20
C GLY A 319 8.86 4.61 17.95
N ALA A 320 9.48 3.53 18.44
CA ALA A 320 10.92 3.35 18.50
C ALA A 320 11.51 2.55 17.34
N TYR A 321 10.81 1.52 16.84
CA TYR A 321 11.37 0.54 15.89
C TYR A 321 11.08 0.89 14.42
N LEU A 322 11.57 0.03 13.52
CA LEU A 322 11.42 0.12 12.07
C LEU A 322 10.74 -1.15 11.51
N GLY A 323 10.60 -1.19 10.18
CA GLY A 323 9.84 -2.19 9.45
C GLY A 323 10.27 -3.64 9.68
N GLU A 324 11.56 -3.92 9.92
CA GLU A 324 12.02 -5.29 10.16
C GLU A 324 11.46 -5.89 11.44
N ARG A 325 11.57 -5.16 12.56
CA ARG A 325 10.99 -5.57 13.85
C ARG A 325 9.47 -5.68 13.74
N TYR A 326 8.82 -4.74 13.03
CA TYR A 326 7.37 -4.78 12.82
C TYR A 326 6.92 -6.06 12.10
N HIS A 327 7.60 -6.45 11.04
CA HIS A 327 7.33 -7.70 10.33
C HIS A 327 7.53 -8.93 11.24
N ARG A 328 8.68 -9.01 11.93
CA ARG A 328 9.00 -10.14 12.82
C ARG A 328 8.01 -10.29 13.98
N ALA A 329 7.44 -9.18 14.46
CA ALA A 329 6.42 -9.15 15.51
C ALA A 329 5.04 -9.66 15.05
N GLY A 330 4.83 -9.87 13.75
CA GLY A 330 3.56 -10.31 13.15
C GLY A 330 2.95 -9.33 12.15
N GLY A 331 3.51 -8.12 12.02
CA GLY A 331 3.13 -7.13 11.00
C GLY A 331 1.67 -6.67 11.05
N THR A 332 1.12 -6.34 9.88
CA THR A 332 -0.28 -5.91 9.73
C THR A 332 -1.29 -6.93 10.25
N PRO A 333 -1.14 -8.26 10.00
CA PRO A 333 -2.04 -9.25 10.57
C PRO A 333 -2.18 -9.16 12.09
N ALA A 334 -1.08 -8.96 12.81
CA ALA A 334 -1.12 -8.87 14.27
C ALA A 334 -1.86 -7.63 14.79
N ILE A 335 -1.71 -6.49 14.10
CA ILE A 335 -2.49 -5.29 14.42
C ILE A 335 -3.99 -5.53 14.19
N MET A 336 -4.33 -6.12 13.04
CA MET A 336 -5.72 -6.39 12.70
C MET A 336 -6.34 -7.46 13.61
N TRP A 337 -5.55 -8.42 14.08
CA TRP A 337 -5.96 -9.40 15.08
C TRP A 337 -6.35 -8.73 16.39
N GLU A 338 -5.55 -7.80 16.93
CA GLU A 338 -5.89 -7.03 18.14
C GLU A 338 -7.21 -6.27 17.97
N LEU A 339 -7.39 -5.62 16.81
CA LEU A 339 -8.63 -4.91 16.50
C LEU A 339 -9.83 -5.84 16.39
N LEU A 340 -9.66 -7.04 15.84
CA LEU A 340 -10.71 -8.05 15.76
C LEU A 340 -11.10 -8.56 17.15
N GLN A 341 -10.13 -8.89 18.00
CA GLN A 341 -10.40 -9.33 19.39
C GLN A 341 -11.11 -8.25 20.21
N ALA A 342 -10.80 -6.98 19.97
CA ALA A 342 -11.45 -5.85 20.61
C ALA A 342 -12.84 -5.48 20.02
N GLY A 343 -13.34 -6.26 19.05
CA GLY A 343 -14.62 -5.99 18.38
C GLY A 343 -14.62 -4.69 17.56
N LYS A 344 -13.44 -4.22 17.14
CA LYS A 344 -13.27 -3.01 16.32
C LYS A 344 -13.18 -3.30 14.84
N LEU A 345 -12.89 -4.54 14.44
CA LEU A 345 -12.75 -4.93 13.05
C LEU A 345 -13.94 -5.79 12.60
N ASP A 346 -14.50 -5.49 11.43
CA ASP A 346 -15.49 -6.35 10.79
C ASP A 346 -14.78 -7.54 10.14
N GLY A 347 -14.87 -8.70 10.80
CA GLY A 347 -14.22 -9.93 10.35
C GLY A 347 -14.90 -10.59 9.16
N SER A 348 -16.12 -10.18 8.79
CA SER A 348 -16.90 -10.81 7.72
C SER A 348 -16.47 -10.40 6.31
N CYS A 349 -15.70 -9.32 6.20
CA CYS A 349 -15.22 -8.80 4.92
C CYS A 349 -14.47 -9.88 4.13
N ARG A 350 -14.87 -10.10 2.87
CA ARG A 350 -14.19 -11.00 1.95
C ARG A 350 -12.81 -10.44 1.59
N THR A 351 -11.89 -11.34 1.27
CA THR A 351 -10.53 -10.97 0.86
C THR A 351 -10.12 -11.74 -0.39
N VAL A 352 -9.05 -11.27 -1.00
CA VAL A 352 -8.44 -11.90 -2.17
C VAL A 352 -7.96 -13.32 -1.89
N THR A 353 -7.84 -13.77 -0.63
CA THR A 353 -7.50 -15.18 -0.30
C THR A 353 -8.64 -16.15 -0.58
N GLY A 354 -9.85 -15.65 -0.89
CA GLY A 354 -11.07 -16.43 -0.99
C GLY A 354 -11.77 -16.66 0.36
N ARG A 355 -11.14 -16.19 1.45
CA ARG A 355 -11.66 -16.28 2.82
C ARG A 355 -12.06 -14.91 3.37
N THR A 356 -12.78 -14.92 4.47
CA THR A 356 -13.08 -13.73 5.27
C THR A 356 -11.86 -13.22 6.01
N MET A 357 -11.89 -11.96 6.43
CA MET A 357 -10.82 -11.36 7.22
C MET A 357 -10.63 -12.08 8.56
N ALA A 358 -11.70 -12.52 9.22
CA ALA A 358 -11.61 -13.27 10.48
C ALA A 358 -10.81 -14.58 10.31
N GLU A 359 -11.14 -15.38 9.29
CA GLU A 359 -10.46 -16.64 9.01
C GLU A 359 -8.97 -16.44 8.69
N ASN A 360 -8.63 -15.36 7.99
CA ASN A 360 -7.23 -15.02 7.69
C ASN A 360 -6.43 -14.62 8.93
N LEU A 361 -7.11 -14.06 9.94
CA LEU A 361 -6.50 -13.56 11.17
C LEU A 361 -6.45 -14.59 12.29
N GLU A 362 -7.02 -15.79 12.12
CA GLU A 362 -6.90 -16.87 13.10
C GLU A 362 -5.42 -17.14 13.46
N GLY A 363 -5.11 -17.12 14.76
CA GLY A 363 -3.76 -17.36 15.27
C GLY A 363 -2.72 -16.29 14.92
N ARG A 364 -3.14 -15.09 14.49
CA ARG A 364 -2.24 -13.98 14.12
C ARG A 364 -1.89 -13.05 15.28
N GLU A 365 -1.88 -13.54 16.50
CA GLU A 365 -1.41 -12.76 17.65
C GLU A 365 0.04 -12.29 17.47
N ALA A 366 0.37 -11.12 18.02
CA ALA A 366 1.73 -10.59 17.97
C ALA A 366 2.72 -11.49 18.74
N SER A 367 3.87 -11.79 18.13
CA SER A 367 4.96 -12.56 18.74
C SER A 367 5.88 -11.70 19.61
N ASP A 368 5.88 -10.38 19.40
CA ASP A 368 6.71 -9.41 20.12
C ASP A 368 5.86 -8.23 20.59
N ARG A 369 5.52 -8.24 21.88
CA ARG A 369 4.67 -7.23 22.54
C ARG A 369 5.38 -5.89 22.78
N GLU A 370 6.70 -5.83 22.63
CA GLU A 370 7.46 -4.57 22.68
C GLU A 370 7.22 -3.74 21.41
N VAL A 371 7.02 -4.43 20.27
CA VAL A 371 6.82 -3.84 18.95
C VAL A 371 5.34 -3.66 18.61
N ILE A 372 4.50 -4.64 18.94
CA ILE A 372 3.04 -4.57 18.74
C ILE A 372 2.34 -4.73 20.08
N ARG A 373 1.85 -3.61 20.60
CA ARG A 373 1.21 -3.54 21.91
C ARG A 373 -0.16 -4.24 21.89
N PRO A 374 -0.57 -4.89 23.01
CA PRO A 374 -1.95 -5.33 23.20
C PRO A 374 -2.91 -4.14 23.16
N PHE A 375 -4.16 -4.37 22.72
CA PHE A 375 -5.19 -3.33 22.64
C PHE A 375 -5.44 -2.63 23.99
N GLY A 376 -5.39 -3.39 25.10
CA GLY A 376 -5.60 -2.88 26.46
C GLY A 376 -4.39 -2.20 27.11
N GLU A 377 -3.20 -2.28 26.49
CA GLU A 377 -1.97 -1.64 26.98
C GLU A 377 -1.22 -0.92 25.84
N PRO A 378 -1.88 0.05 25.18
CA PRO A 378 -1.35 0.68 23.98
C PRO A 378 -0.22 1.68 24.28
N LEU A 379 0.44 2.18 23.23
CA LEU A 379 1.39 3.30 23.36
C LEU A 379 0.66 4.63 23.64
N LYS A 380 -0.52 4.79 23.05
CA LYS A 380 -1.41 5.95 23.21
C LYS A 380 -2.86 5.52 23.06
N GLU A 381 -3.73 6.02 23.93
CA GLU A 381 -5.16 5.69 23.93
C GLU A 381 -5.91 6.21 22.69
N ARG A 382 -5.51 7.37 22.15
CA ARG A 382 -6.16 8.00 20.98
C ARG A 382 -5.13 8.38 19.93
N ALA A 383 -5.01 7.55 18.90
CA ALA A 383 -3.99 7.69 17.87
C ALA A 383 -4.52 8.08 16.50
N GLY A 384 -5.83 7.91 16.28
CA GLY A 384 -6.48 8.26 15.04
C GLY A 384 -6.43 9.75 14.71
N PHE A 385 -6.89 10.07 13.51
CA PHE A 385 -6.93 11.46 13.07
C PHE A 385 -8.04 12.21 13.80
N LEU A 386 -7.70 13.36 14.38
CA LEU A 386 -8.68 14.35 14.82
C LEU A 386 -9.14 15.11 13.58
N VAL A 387 -10.43 15.03 13.28
CA VAL A 387 -11.05 15.83 12.22
C VAL A 387 -11.39 17.21 12.76
N LEU A 388 -10.91 18.23 12.08
CA LEU A 388 -11.14 19.63 12.42
C LEU A 388 -12.03 20.26 11.36
N LYS A 389 -13.00 21.07 11.80
CA LYS A 389 -13.88 21.88 10.97
C LYS A 389 -13.96 23.29 11.54
N GLY A 390 -14.26 24.28 10.71
CA GLY A 390 -14.46 25.65 11.18
C GLY A 390 -14.62 26.64 10.04
N ASN A 391 -14.50 27.92 10.34
CA ASN A 391 -14.57 29.01 9.36
C ASN A 391 -13.37 29.07 8.39
N LEU A 392 -12.30 28.31 8.63
CA LEU A 392 -11.11 28.24 7.77
C LEU A 392 -11.13 27.07 6.77
N PHE A 393 -11.81 25.98 7.11
CA PHE A 393 -11.84 24.76 6.31
C PHE A 393 -13.07 23.91 6.66
N ASP A 394 -13.66 23.31 5.64
CA ASP A 394 -14.74 22.33 5.80
C ASP A 394 -14.22 20.99 6.35
N PHE A 395 -12.93 20.71 6.13
CA PHE A 395 -12.25 19.51 6.58
C PHE A 395 -10.73 19.71 6.69
N ALA A 396 -10.18 19.37 7.85
CA ALA A 396 -8.75 19.17 8.06
C ALA A 396 -8.53 18.00 9.02
N ILE A 397 -7.32 17.45 9.03
CA ILE A 397 -6.93 16.35 9.92
C ILE A 397 -5.66 16.68 10.70
N MET A 398 -5.61 16.25 11.95
CA MET A 398 -4.41 16.26 12.79
C MET A 398 -4.06 14.85 13.23
N LYS A 399 -2.78 14.47 13.08
CA LYS A 399 -2.27 13.15 13.46
C LYS A 399 -1.93 13.12 14.96
N MET A 400 -2.82 12.55 15.77
CA MET A 400 -2.66 12.53 17.22
C MET A 400 -1.54 11.60 17.70
N SER A 401 -1.21 10.55 16.94
CA SER A 401 -0.18 9.58 17.32
C SER A 401 1.22 10.18 17.51
N VAL A 402 1.53 11.34 16.92
CA VAL A 402 2.83 12.01 17.04
C VAL A 402 2.80 13.24 17.96
N VAL A 403 1.65 13.57 18.56
CA VAL A 403 1.54 14.66 19.54
C VAL A 403 2.19 14.20 20.86
N SER A 404 3.27 14.85 21.29
CA SER A 404 3.98 14.51 22.53
C SER A 404 3.29 15.09 23.76
N GLU A 405 3.49 14.47 24.93
CA GLU A 405 2.98 15.00 26.21
C GLU A 405 3.50 16.41 26.49
N ASP A 406 4.76 16.66 26.15
CA ASP A 406 5.33 17.99 26.27
C ASP A 406 4.67 19.02 25.34
N PHE A 407 4.33 18.65 24.10
CA PHE A 407 3.54 19.52 23.22
C PHE A 407 2.14 19.79 23.82
N ARG A 408 1.47 18.76 24.34
CA ARG A 408 0.13 18.90 24.96
C ARG A 408 0.19 19.86 26.15
N ARG A 409 1.14 19.68 27.06
CA ARG A 409 1.32 20.52 28.24
C ARG A 409 1.58 21.97 27.88
N ARG A 410 2.40 22.23 26.86
CA ARG A 410 2.74 23.59 26.45
C ARG A 410 1.63 24.31 25.69
N TYR A 411 0.87 23.60 24.86
CA TYR A 411 0.02 24.23 23.85
C TYR A 411 -1.47 23.89 23.94
N LEU A 412 -1.86 22.85 24.67
CA LEU A 412 -3.23 22.32 24.66
C LEU A 412 -3.84 22.13 26.06
N GLN A 413 -3.10 22.43 27.12
CA GLN A 413 -3.52 22.23 28.53
C GLN A 413 -3.50 23.54 29.34
N GLU A 414 -3.64 24.69 28.68
CA GLU A 414 -3.85 25.95 29.39
C GLU A 414 -5.19 25.89 30.14
N PRO A 415 -5.22 26.05 31.48
CA PRO A 415 -6.47 25.95 32.24
C PRO A 415 -7.54 26.93 31.76
N GLY A 416 -8.73 26.42 31.44
CA GLY A 416 -9.84 27.22 30.89
C GLY A 416 -9.74 27.49 29.38
N ARG A 417 -8.70 27.00 28.72
CA ARG A 417 -8.49 27.03 27.26
C ARG A 417 -7.99 25.67 26.76
N GLU A 418 -8.40 24.57 27.40
CA GLU A 418 -7.98 23.23 27.03
C GLU A 418 -8.34 22.91 25.57
N GLY A 419 -7.36 22.42 24.80
CA GLY A 419 -7.53 22.14 23.38
C GLY A 419 -7.58 23.37 22.46
N VAL A 420 -7.45 24.59 23.01
CA VAL A 420 -7.36 25.82 22.22
C VAL A 420 -5.88 26.16 21.98
N PHE A 421 -5.48 26.19 20.71
CA PHE A 421 -4.15 26.65 20.31
C PHE A 421 -4.27 27.95 19.51
N GLU A 422 -3.61 29.00 20.00
CA GLU A 422 -3.46 30.26 19.29
C GLU A 422 -2.05 30.36 18.73
N GLY A 423 -1.93 30.48 17.41
CA GLY A 423 -0.64 30.47 16.74
C GLY A 423 -0.64 31.34 15.49
N LYS A 424 0.54 31.80 15.09
CA LYS A 424 0.73 32.55 13.85
C LYS A 424 0.61 31.59 12.66
N ALA A 425 -0.46 31.74 11.88
CA ALA A 425 -0.57 31.05 10.60
C ALA A 425 0.41 31.69 9.59
N VAL A 426 1.35 30.91 9.07
CA VAL A 426 2.26 31.32 8.01
C VAL A 426 1.91 30.55 6.75
N VAL A 427 1.45 31.25 5.72
CA VAL A 427 1.05 30.66 4.44
C VAL A 427 2.25 30.66 3.50
N PHE A 428 2.89 29.50 3.32
CA PHE A 428 3.96 29.35 2.35
C PHE A 428 3.37 29.10 0.95
N VAL A 429 3.44 30.10 0.07
CA VAL A 429 3.11 29.92 -1.35
C VAL A 429 4.32 29.28 -2.04
N ARG A 430 4.23 27.99 -2.34
CA ARG A 430 5.34 27.22 -2.93
C ARG A 430 5.36 27.37 -4.46
N PHE A 431 5.81 28.52 -4.98
CA PHE A 431 6.28 28.62 -6.36
C PHE A 431 7.81 28.52 -6.39
N GLY A 432 8.35 27.50 -7.07
CA GLY A 432 9.74 27.50 -7.53
C GLY A 432 10.85 27.62 -6.48
N GLY A 433 11.15 26.53 -5.76
CA GLY A 433 12.52 26.19 -5.32
C GLY A 433 13.22 27.05 -4.26
N LEU A 434 12.73 28.22 -3.89
CA LEU A 434 13.28 29.04 -2.81
C LEU A 434 12.13 29.49 -1.90
N SER A 435 12.16 29.02 -0.65
CA SER A 435 11.29 29.56 0.39
C SER A 435 11.75 30.97 0.72
N GLN A 436 11.12 31.99 0.14
CA GLN A 436 11.08 33.30 0.78
C GLN A 436 9.80 33.38 1.61
N ALA A 437 9.96 33.74 2.88
CA ALA A 437 8.86 34.04 3.76
C ALA A 437 8.28 35.41 3.36
N HIS A 438 6.97 35.49 3.16
CA HIS A 438 6.22 36.73 3.17
C HIS A 438 5.43 36.85 4.48
#